data_AF-A0A1E3L7Y6-F1
#
_entry.id   AF-A0A1E3L7Y6-F1
#
_cell.length_a   1.000
_cell.length_b   1.000
_cell.length_c   1.000
_cell.angle_alpha   90.00
_cell.angle_beta   90.00
_cell.angle_gamma   90.00
#
_symmetry.space_group_name_H-M   'P 1'
#
loop_
_entity.id
_entity.type
_entity.pdbx_description
1 polymer ?
#
loop_
_entity_poly.entity_id
_entity_poly.type
_entity_poly.pdbx_seq_one_letter_code
_entity_poly.pdbx_strand_id
1 'polypeptide(L)'
;MQPKTPDGAQGIDVSHWQGSIDWNKVKVDGKHYAFIKATEGTRNKDAKFIFNIKGAKAAGLLVGAYHFLNATSPAVARQEANHFVQRLQEIGGANVLDFPPVLDYENNPGRLDKSTISAIARAFLEEVERLTEVKPMIYTGNAFAANFDTSLSSYSLWIARYSTTRIPDDCTAWKSWDFWQYSDSGYVRGIGGNVDLNIYKGTLVQLISTYGKKPEEKPTDKGDEPMTAEEKKAFQALEATVKAQAERIAALTDSRDLLKTSINKVDTRIQRIEQTQKMDIPTWAKEAVSSALATGVIQDPEGGSYDFYRLLTVLYRKGLI
;
A
#
# COMPACT_ATOMS: atom_id res chain seq x y z
N MET A 1 -3.69 -0.41 -20.61
CA MET A 1 -4.10 0.69 -19.72
C MET A 1 -2.91 1.59 -19.43
N GLN A 2 -3.08 2.70 -18.71
CA GLN A 2 -1.98 3.64 -18.43
C GLN A 2 -0.90 3.05 -17.49
N PRO A 3 0.36 3.54 -17.53
CA PRO A 3 1.39 3.21 -16.55
C PRO A 3 1.12 3.88 -15.18
N LYS A 4 1.89 3.48 -14.17
CA LYS A 4 1.87 4.14 -12.85
C LYS A 4 2.33 5.58 -12.97
N THR A 5 1.65 6.46 -12.26
CA THR A 5 2.18 7.80 -11.96
C THR A 5 3.35 7.65 -10.99
N PRO A 6 4.55 8.20 -11.28
CA PRO A 6 5.74 8.05 -10.43
C PRO A 6 5.48 8.40 -8.96
N ASP A 7 4.77 9.49 -8.70
CA ASP A 7 4.37 9.94 -7.36
C ASP A 7 2.89 9.62 -7.05
N GLY A 8 2.38 8.53 -7.64
CA GLY A 8 1.01 8.09 -7.43
C GLY A 8 0.76 7.78 -5.96
N ALA A 9 -0.42 8.16 -5.45
CA ALA A 9 -0.74 7.96 -4.05
C ALA A 9 -0.69 6.46 -3.71
N GLN A 10 0.08 6.12 -2.68
CA GLN A 10 0.27 4.74 -2.24
C GLN A 10 -0.83 4.33 -1.27
N GLY A 11 -1.30 3.09 -1.39
CA GLY A 11 -2.22 2.48 -0.44
C GLY A 11 -1.99 0.98 -0.28
N ILE A 12 -2.85 0.37 0.51
CA ILE A 12 -2.86 -1.07 0.77
C ILE A 12 -4.30 -1.58 0.73
N ASP A 13 -4.47 -2.88 0.69
CA ASP A 13 -5.73 -3.50 1.04
C ASP A 13 -5.50 -4.65 2.01
N VAL A 14 -6.45 -4.83 2.93
CA VAL A 14 -6.30 -5.73 4.08
C VAL A 14 -7.60 -6.43 4.43
N SER A 15 -7.47 -7.54 5.14
CA SER A 15 -8.57 -8.31 5.72
C SER A 15 -8.19 -8.80 7.11
N HIS A 16 -8.95 -9.74 7.66
CA HIS A 16 -8.58 -10.45 8.89
C HIS A 16 -7.23 -11.17 8.81
N TRP A 17 -6.74 -11.51 7.62
CA TRP A 17 -5.46 -12.20 7.43
C TRP A 17 -4.25 -11.42 7.97
N GLN A 18 -4.29 -10.08 7.93
CA GLN A 18 -3.24 -9.23 8.47
C GLN A 18 -3.27 -9.11 10.00
N GLY A 19 -4.25 -9.71 10.68
CA GLY A 19 -4.31 -9.76 12.13
C GLY A 19 -4.52 -8.39 12.78
N SER A 20 -3.59 -7.97 13.64
CA SER A 20 -3.62 -6.67 14.30
C SER A 20 -2.66 -5.70 13.61
N ILE A 21 -3.16 -4.52 13.24
CA ILE A 21 -2.42 -3.54 12.45
C ILE A 21 -2.16 -2.27 13.28
N ASP A 22 -0.92 -1.82 13.29
CA ASP A 22 -0.53 -0.50 13.82
C ASP A 22 -0.67 0.56 12.71
N TRP A 23 -1.85 1.18 12.64
CA TRP A 23 -2.21 2.12 11.58
C TRP A 23 -1.37 3.41 11.56
N ASN A 24 -0.82 3.82 12.70
CA ASN A 24 0.07 4.98 12.75
C ASN A 24 1.40 4.67 12.05
N LYS A 25 1.94 3.46 12.25
CA LYS A 25 3.12 3.00 11.50
C LYS A 25 2.82 2.88 10.01
N VAL A 26 1.64 2.38 9.63
CA VAL A 26 1.21 2.30 8.22
C VAL A 26 1.18 3.70 7.58
N LYS A 27 0.64 4.70 8.28
CA LYS A 27 0.64 6.10 7.82
C LYS A 27 2.05 6.65 7.64
N VAL A 28 2.91 6.47 8.65
CA VAL A 28 4.31 6.92 8.65
C VAL A 28 5.13 6.23 7.55
N ASP A 29 4.78 5.00 7.19
CA ASP A 29 5.39 4.25 6.08
C ASP A 29 4.90 4.70 4.70
N GLY A 30 4.16 5.82 4.63
CA GLY A 30 3.80 6.49 3.40
C GLY A 30 2.52 5.96 2.74
N LYS A 31 1.66 5.25 3.48
CA LYS A 31 0.34 4.83 2.97
C LYS A 31 -0.71 5.90 3.24
N HIS A 32 -1.51 6.18 2.23
CA HIS A 32 -2.49 7.27 2.24
C HIS A 32 -3.92 6.76 2.31
N TYR A 33 -4.16 5.53 1.87
CA TYR A 33 -5.47 4.91 1.88
C TYR A 33 -5.40 3.41 2.13
N ALA A 34 -6.51 2.83 2.56
CA ALA A 34 -6.70 1.40 2.70
C ALA A 34 -8.08 0.93 2.22
N PHE A 35 -8.13 -0.10 1.38
CA PHE A 35 -9.35 -0.87 1.15
C PHE A 35 -9.42 -2.04 2.14
N ILE A 36 -10.58 -2.26 2.76
CA ILE A 36 -10.71 -3.16 3.90
C ILE A 36 -11.83 -4.15 3.63
N LYS A 37 -11.54 -5.45 3.71
CA LYS A 37 -12.56 -6.49 3.53
C LYS A 37 -13.68 -6.30 4.55
N ALA A 38 -14.92 -6.24 4.08
CA ALA A 38 -16.10 -6.16 4.93
C ALA A 38 -16.77 -7.52 5.06
N THR A 39 -16.97 -8.19 3.94
CA THR A 39 -17.82 -9.38 3.82
C THR A 39 -17.35 -10.28 2.69
N GLU A 40 -17.79 -11.53 2.76
CA GLU A 40 -17.63 -12.51 1.69
C GLU A 40 -18.89 -13.38 1.60
N GLY A 41 -19.37 -13.60 0.38
CA GLY A 41 -20.57 -14.39 0.16
C GLY A 41 -21.79 -13.86 0.94
N THR A 42 -22.75 -14.73 1.22
CA THR A 42 -24.03 -14.30 1.83
C THR A 42 -24.01 -14.23 3.36
N ARG A 43 -22.90 -14.61 4.02
CA ARG A 43 -22.86 -14.80 5.48
C ARG A 43 -21.57 -14.35 6.16
N ASN A 44 -20.42 -14.45 5.50
CA ASN A 44 -19.15 -14.22 6.17
C ASN A 44 -18.94 -12.72 6.37
N LYS A 45 -18.70 -12.31 7.62
CA LYS A 45 -18.28 -10.96 7.98
C LYS A 45 -16.80 -11.02 8.33
N ASP A 46 -16.01 -10.12 7.76
CA ASP A 46 -14.61 -10.01 8.15
C ASP A 46 -14.52 -9.53 9.61
N ALA A 47 -13.84 -10.32 10.44
CA ALA A 47 -13.77 -10.09 11.89
C ALA A 47 -12.96 -8.84 12.26
N LYS A 48 -12.08 -8.35 11.37
CA LYS A 48 -11.25 -7.17 11.60
C LYS A 48 -11.81 -5.90 10.96
N PHE A 49 -12.81 -6.00 10.08
CA PHE A 49 -13.38 -4.86 9.34
C PHE A 49 -13.61 -3.60 10.20
N ILE A 50 -14.41 -3.67 11.27
CA ILE A 50 -14.74 -2.49 12.09
C ILE A 50 -13.49 -1.89 12.73
N PHE A 51 -12.60 -2.73 13.28
CA PHE A 51 -11.37 -2.27 13.93
C PHE A 51 -10.42 -1.61 12.92
N ASN A 52 -10.31 -2.21 11.73
CA ASN A 52 -9.47 -1.71 10.66
C ASN A 52 -10.00 -0.38 10.09
N ILE A 53 -11.31 -0.26 9.85
CA ILE A 53 -11.94 1.01 9.43
C ILE A 53 -11.67 2.12 10.46
N LYS A 54 -11.95 1.86 11.74
CA LYS A 54 -11.76 2.86 12.80
C LYS A 54 -10.28 3.24 12.96
N GLY A 55 -9.38 2.26 12.97
CA GLY A 55 -7.94 2.48 13.13
C GLY A 55 -7.33 3.25 11.96
N ALA A 56 -7.65 2.88 10.73
CA ALA A 56 -7.17 3.56 9.54
C ALA A 56 -7.65 5.02 9.47
N LYS A 57 -8.95 5.26 9.72
CA LYS A 57 -9.49 6.63 9.78
C LYS A 57 -8.83 7.46 10.89
N ALA A 58 -8.65 6.90 12.08
CA ALA A 58 -8.01 7.59 13.20
C ALA A 58 -6.55 7.97 12.92
N ALA A 59 -5.84 7.16 12.12
CA ALA A 59 -4.49 7.47 11.65
C ALA A 59 -4.46 8.44 10.44
N GLY A 60 -5.62 8.91 9.97
CA GLY A 60 -5.73 9.87 8.87
C GLY A 60 -5.51 9.25 7.49
N LEU A 61 -5.86 7.97 7.29
CA LEU A 61 -5.96 7.34 5.97
C LEU A 61 -7.38 7.50 5.42
N LEU A 62 -7.50 7.63 4.11
CA LEU A 62 -8.79 7.45 3.42
C LEU A 62 -9.15 5.97 3.42
N VAL A 63 -10.41 5.63 3.66
CA VAL A 63 -10.85 4.23 3.78
C VAL A 63 -11.91 3.84 2.78
N GLY A 64 -11.80 2.62 2.27
CA GLY A 64 -12.78 1.96 1.43
C GLY A 64 -13.10 0.57 1.96
N ALA A 65 -14.21 -0.01 1.50
CA ALA A 65 -14.62 -1.34 1.91
C ALA A 65 -14.91 -2.20 0.67
N TYR A 66 -14.54 -3.47 0.73
CA TYR A 66 -14.82 -4.42 -0.34
C TYR A 66 -15.57 -5.67 0.11
N HIS A 67 -16.32 -6.24 -0.83
CA HIS A 67 -17.01 -7.51 -0.69
C HIS A 67 -16.43 -8.54 -1.67
N PHE A 68 -15.95 -9.67 -1.14
CA PHE A 68 -15.49 -10.79 -1.97
C PHE A 68 -16.69 -11.62 -2.45
N LEU A 69 -16.92 -11.62 -3.76
CA LEU A 69 -18.08 -12.23 -4.37
C LEU A 69 -17.92 -13.75 -4.52
N ASN A 70 -18.93 -14.50 -4.07
CA ASN A 70 -19.06 -15.95 -4.29
C ASN A 70 -20.29 -16.33 -5.15
N ALA A 71 -21.08 -15.35 -5.56
CA ALA A 71 -22.33 -15.56 -6.26
C ALA A 71 -22.15 -16.27 -7.63
N THR A 72 -22.97 -17.28 -7.86
CA THR A 72 -23.05 -18.00 -9.15
C THR A 72 -24.29 -17.66 -9.96
N SER A 73 -25.12 -16.73 -9.48
CA SER A 73 -26.28 -16.22 -10.20
C SER A 73 -26.59 -14.78 -9.80
N PRO A 74 -27.27 -13.99 -10.66
CA PRO A 74 -27.68 -12.62 -10.34
C PRO A 74 -28.55 -12.52 -9.08
N ALA A 75 -29.36 -13.54 -8.78
CA ALA A 75 -30.18 -13.56 -7.58
C ALA A 75 -29.33 -13.68 -6.30
N VAL A 76 -28.29 -14.52 -6.30
CA VAL A 76 -27.36 -14.64 -5.17
C VAL A 76 -26.49 -13.38 -5.06
N ALA A 77 -26.10 -12.78 -6.19
CA ALA A 77 -25.34 -11.53 -6.20
C ALA A 77 -26.08 -10.40 -5.47
N ARG A 78 -27.41 -10.30 -5.63
CA ARG A 78 -28.23 -9.35 -4.86
C ARG A 78 -28.27 -9.67 -3.37
N GLN A 79 -28.27 -10.94 -2.98
CA GLN A 79 -28.21 -11.33 -1.56
C GLN A 79 -26.85 -10.93 -0.94
N GLU A 80 -25.77 -11.14 -1.68
CA GLU A 80 -24.42 -10.73 -1.30
C GLU A 80 -24.29 -9.21 -1.17
N ALA A 81 -24.88 -8.45 -2.10
CA ALA A 81 -24.98 -7.00 -2.01
C ALA A 81 -25.73 -6.53 -0.75
N ASN A 82 -26.85 -7.16 -0.43
CA ASN A 82 -27.60 -6.88 0.80
C ASN A 82 -26.76 -7.17 2.06
N HIS A 83 -26.06 -8.30 2.11
CA HIS A 83 -25.17 -8.66 3.22
C HIS A 83 -24.02 -7.65 3.37
N PHE A 84 -23.42 -7.21 2.27
CA PHE A 84 -22.39 -6.19 2.26
C PHE A 84 -22.90 -4.87 2.82
N VAL A 85 -24.03 -4.36 2.30
CA VAL A 85 -24.61 -3.09 2.76
C VAL A 85 -25.01 -3.16 4.23
N GLN A 86 -25.58 -4.27 4.71
CA GLN A 86 -25.85 -4.47 6.14
C GLN A 86 -24.58 -4.34 6.98
N ARG A 87 -23.45 -4.91 6.52
CA ARG A 87 -22.16 -4.75 7.20
C ARG A 87 -21.68 -3.29 7.20
N LEU A 88 -21.91 -2.54 6.12
CA LEU A 88 -21.59 -1.12 6.06
C LEU A 88 -22.46 -0.30 7.03
N GLN A 89 -23.72 -0.66 7.23
CA GLN A 89 -24.59 0.03 8.20
C GLN A 89 -24.06 -0.02 9.63
N GLU A 90 -23.31 -1.07 10.00
CA GLU A 90 -22.71 -1.19 11.33
C GLU A 90 -21.59 -0.16 11.60
N ILE A 91 -21.06 0.49 10.56
CA ILE A 91 -20.11 1.62 10.69
C ILE A 91 -20.77 2.98 10.42
N GLY A 92 -22.09 3.04 10.23
CA GLY A 92 -22.84 4.25 9.88
C GLY A 92 -23.18 4.40 8.40
N GLY A 93 -23.03 3.34 7.61
CA GLY A 93 -23.39 3.29 6.19
C GLY A 93 -22.23 3.59 5.24
N ALA A 94 -22.50 3.46 3.94
CA ALA A 94 -21.49 3.67 2.88
C ALA A 94 -20.88 5.09 2.91
N ASN A 95 -21.69 6.09 3.27
CA ASN A 95 -21.26 7.49 3.38
C ASN A 95 -20.25 7.74 4.51
N VAL A 96 -19.87 6.73 5.31
CA VAL A 96 -18.75 6.84 6.26
C VAL A 96 -17.41 6.56 5.58
N LEU A 97 -17.40 5.80 4.47
CA LEU A 97 -16.23 5.52 3.65
C LEU A 97 -15.86 6.73 2.79
N ASP A 98 -14.58 6.86 2.45
CA ASP A 98 -14.09 7.92 1.55
C ASP A 98 -14.14 7.46 0.08
N PHE A 99 -14.04 6.15 -0.15
CA PHE A 99 -14.20 5.55 -1.48
C PHE A 99 -15.58 4.90 -1.65
N PRO A 100 -16.07 4.78 -2.89
CA PRO A 100 -17.25 3.95 -3.18
C PRO A 100 -17.10 2.53 -2.66
N PRO A 101 -18.22 1.85 -2.32
CA PRO A 101 -18.19 0.42 -2.03
C PRO A 101 -17.58 -0.37 -3.20
N VAL A 102 -16.79 -1.41 -2.90
CA VAL A 102 -16.07 -2.17 -3.92
C VAL A 102 -16.64 -3.60 -4.03
N LEU A 103 -16.98 -4.01 -5.25
CA LEU A 103 -17.17 -5.40 -5.62
C LEU A 103 -15.81 -6.03 -5.92
N ASP A 104 -15.39 -7.03 -5.17
CA ASP A 104 -14.24 -7.88 -5.50
C ASP A 104 -14.75 -9.15 -6.19
N TYR A 105 -14.43 -9.28 -7.49
CA TYR A 105 -14.79 -10.44 -8.30
C TYR A 105 -13.64 -10.89 -9.18
N GLU A 106 -12.99 -11.98 -8.77
CA GLU A 106 -11.68 -12.37 -9.30
C GLU A 106 -11.56 -13.83 -9.77
N ASN A 107 -12.58 -14.65 -9.53
CA ASN A 107 -12.56 -16.07 -9.88
C ASN A 107 -13.90 -16.55 -10.45
N ASN A 108 -13.88 -17.70 -11.13
CA ASN A 108 -15.07 -18.33 -11.70
C ASN A 108 -15.04 -19.85 -11.46
N PRO A 109 -15.12 -20.30 -10.20
CA PRO A 109 -15.13 -21.72 -9.88
C PRO A 109 -16.33 -22.44 -10.50
N GLY A 110 -17.44 -21.73 -10.73
CA GLY A 110 -18.65 -22.24 -11.37
C GLY A 110 -18.56 -22.42 -12.89
N ARG A 111 -17.42 -22.07 -13.52
CA ARG A 111 -17.23 -22.15 -14.99
C ARG A 111 -18.34 -21.48 -15.80
N LEU A 112 -18.87 -20.38 -15.27
CA LEU A 112 -19.91 -19.57 -15.90
C LEU A 112 -19.40 -18.94 -17.20
N ASP A 113 -20.30 -18.74 -18.15
CA ASP A 113 -19.99 -17.98 -19.36
C ASP A 113 -19.84 -16.47 -19.08
N LYS A 114 -19.22 -15.75 -20.03
CA LYS A 114 -18.93 -14.31 -19.90
C LYS A 114 -20.18 -13.45 -19.67
N SER A 115 -21.27 -13.79 -20.35
CA SER A 115 -22.56 -13.08 -20.20
C SER A 115 -23.11 -13.23 -18.77
N THR A 116 -23.00 -14.41 -18.20
CA THR A 116 -23.46 -14.72 -16.85
C THR A 116 -22.56 -14.04 -15.81
N ILE A 117 -21.24 -14.06 -16.00
CA ILE A 117 -20.27 -13.33 -15.16
C ILE A 117 -20.62 -11.84 -15.12
N SER A 118 -20.85 -11.21 -16.28
CA SER A 118 -21.18 -9.79 -16.37
C SER A 118 -22.56 -9.49 -15.77
N ALA A 119 -23.55 -10.36 -15.96
CA ALA A 119 -24.87 -10.22 -15.36
C ALA A 119 -24.85 -10.33 -13.82
N ILE A 120 -24.01 -11.21 -13.27
CA ILE A 120 -23.79 -11.36 -11.83
C ILE A 120 -23.18 -10.09 -11.25
N ALA A 121 -22.08 -9.60 -11.84
CA ALA A 121 -21.42 -8.38 -11.40
C ALA A 121 -22.40 -7.19 -11.42
N ARG A 122 -23.12 -7.02 -12.53
CA ARG A 122 -24.11 -5.96 -12.68
C ARG A 122 -25.21 -6.02 -11.61
N ALA A 123 -25.74 -7.21 -11.36
CA ALA A 123 -26.80 -7.40 -10.35
C ALA A 123 -26.32 -7.08 -8.92
N PHE A 124 -25.06 -7.34 -8.59
CA PHE A 124 -24.47 -6.90 -7.33
C PHE A 124 -24.35 -5.37 -7.30
N LEU A 125 -23.74 -4.78 -8.32
CA LEU A 125 -23.43 -3.35 -8.39
C LEU A 125 -24.68 -2.47 -8.36
N GLU A 126 -25.69 -2.82 -9.16
CA GLU A 126 -26.98 -2.12 -9.20
C GLU A 126 -27.70 -2.19 -7.85
N GLU A 127 -27.62 -3.32 -7.15
CA GLU A 127 -28.26 -3.47 -5.84
C GLU A 127 -27.52 -2.69 -4.75
N VAL A 128 -26.18 -2.66 -4.78
CA VAL A 128 -25.42 -1.78 -3.87
C VAL A 128 -25.76 -0.31 -4.15
N GLU A 129 -25.73 0.12 -5.42
CA GLU A 129 -26.06 1.50 -5.80
C GLU A 129 -27.47 1.88 -5.36
N ARG A 130 -28.45 0.99 -5.55
CA ARG A 130 -29.83 1.20 -5.11
C ARG A 130 -29.95 1.34 -3.59
N LEU A 131 -29.17 0.59 -2.83
CA LEU A 131 -29.24 0.55 -1.37
C LEU A 131 -28.42 1.66 -0.69
N THR A 132 -27.40 2.19 -1.36
CA THR A 132 -26.48 3.17 -0.78
C THR A 132 -26.49 4.52 -1.46
N GLU A 133 -27.14 4.64 -2.63
CA GLU A 133 -27.10 5.83 -3.51
C GLU A 133 -25.69 6.22 -3.98
N VAL A 134 -24.74 5.28 -3.90
CA VAL A 134 -23.34 5.48 -4.25
C VAL A 134 -22.97 4.47 -5.33
N LYS A 135 -22.58 4.97 -6.50
CA LYS A 135 -22.11 4.13 -7.60
C LYS A 135 -20.84 3.35 -7.21
N PRO A 136 -20.87 2.01 -7.17
CA PRO A 136 -19.75 1.22 -6.68
C PRO A 136 -18.54 1.20 -7.63
N MET A 137 -17.44 0.63 -7.14
CA MET A 137 -16.22 0.33 -7.89
C MET A 137 -16.06 -1.18 -8.05
N ILE A 138 -15.36 -1.63 -9.09
CA ILE A 138 -15.03 -3.04 -9.32
C ILE A 138 -13.54 -3.26 -9.07
N TYR A 139 -13.22 -4.26 -8.25
CA TYR A 139 -11.93 -4.91 -8.18
C TYR A 139 -11.94 -6.24 -8.94
N THR A 140 -10.87 -6.50 -9.70
CA THR A 140 -10.66 -7.77 -10.41
C THR A 140 -9.20 -7.95 -10.80
N GLY A 141 -8.77 -9.20 -10.93
CA GLY A 141 -7.53 -9.55 -11.64
C GLY A 141 -7.58 -9.21 -13.13
N ASN A 142 -6.46 -8.77 -13.71
CA ASN A 142 -6.41 -8.33 -15.12
C ASN A 142 -6.73 -9.45 -16.11
N ALA A 143 -6.39 -10.71 -15.80
CA ALA A 143 -6.80 -11.87 -16.59
C ALA A 143 -8.31 -12.13 -16.50
N PHE A 144 -8.87 -12.04 -15.29
CA PHE A 144 -10.31 -12.24 -15.06
C PHE A 144 -11.16 -11.16 -15.72
N ALA A 145 -10.65 -9.93 -15.78
CA ALA A 145 -11.32 -8.79 -16.41
C ALA A 145 -11.67 -9.02 -17.90
N ALA A 146 -11.01 -9.95 -18.59
CA ALA A 146 -11.33 -10.34 -19.96
C ALA A 146 -12.69 -11.07 -20.11
N ASN A 147 -13.34 -11.42 -19.00
CA ASN A 147 -14.69 -11.98 -18.96
C ASN A 147 -15.79 -10.92 -18.93
N PHE A 148 -15.45 -9.68 -18.60
CA PHE A 148 -16.42 -8.60 -18.46
C PHE A 148 -16.73 -7.93 -19.79
N ASP A 149 -18.03 -7.74 -20.07
CA ASP A 149 -18.52 -7.02 -21.23
C ASP A 149 -18.63 -5.50 -20.98
N THR A 150 -18.99 -4.75 -22.03
CA THR A 150 -19.07 -3.29 -21.98
C THR A 150 -20.17 -2.75 -21.06
N SER A 151 -21.10 -3.58 -20.56
CA SER A 151 -22.12 -3.13 -19.60
C SER A 151 -21.52 -2.68 -18.27
N LEU A 152 -20.28 -3.07 -17.97
CA LEU A 152 -19.56 -2.67 -16.75
C LEU A 152 -18.64 -1.47 -16.96
N SER A 153 -18.47 -0.98 -18.20
CA SER A 153 -17.51 0.08 -18.55
C SER A 153 -17.69 1.41 -17.81
N SER A 154 -18.88 1.67 -17.27
CA SER A 154 -19.19 2.91 -16.55
C SER A 154 -18.79 2.89 -15.07
N TYR A 155 -18.39 1.74 -14.52
CA TYR A 155 -17.91 1.62 -13.14
C TYR A 155 -16.40 1.88 -13.08
N SER A 156 -15.94 2.51 -12.00
CA SER A 156 -14.51 2.68 -11.75
C SER A 156 -13.82 1.33 -11.54
N LEU A 157 -12.54 1.26 -11.90
CA LEU A 157 -11.77 0.01 -11.91
C LEU A 157 -10.58 0.07 -10.95
N TRP A 158 -10.53 -0.88 -10.03
CA TRP A 158 -9.34 -1.27 -9.27
C TRP A 158 -8.80 -2.58 -9.85
N ILE A 159 -7.72 -2.51 -10.62
CA ILE A 159 -7.20 -3.67 -11.36
C ILE A 159 -6.05 -4.33 -10.59
N ALA A 160 -6.04 -5.66 -10.51
CA ALA A 160 -4.89 -6.40 -9.98
C ALA A 160 -4.01 -6.95 -11.10
N ARG A 161 -2.71 -6.68 -10.98
CA ARG A 161 -1.66 -7.28 -11.79
C ARG A 161 -0.34 -7.16 -11.06
N TYR A 162 0.17 -8.26 -10.56
CA TYR A 162 1.38 -8.29 -9.74
C TYR A 162 2.63 -8.09 -10.59
N SER A 163 2.97 -6.82 -10.83
CA SER A 163 4.15 -6.41 -11.56
C SER A 163 4.46 -4.96 -11.27
N THR A 164 5.74 -4.63 -11.13
CA THR A 164 6.19 -3.24 -10.98
C THR A 164 6.48 -2.56 -12.32
N THR A 165 6.65 -3.34 -13.39
CA THR A 165 7.07 -2.88 -14.72
C THR A 165 6.04 -3.13 -15.81
N ARG A 166 5.29 -4.24 -15.74
CA ARG A 166 4.30 -4.61 -16.75
C ARG A 166 2.95 -3.98 -16.43
N ILE A 167 2.57 -2.98 -17.21
CA ILE A 167 1.26 -2.31 -17.10
C ILE A 167 0.08 -3.28 -17.30
N PRO A 168 -1.10 -3.01 -16.73
CA PRO A 168 -2.31 -3.76 -17.02
C PRO A 168 -2.70 -3.69 -18.50
N ASP A 169 -3.05 -4.83 -19.06
CA ASP A 169 -3.56 -4.93 -20.43
C ASP A 169 -4.97 -4.34 -20.49
N ASP A 170 -5.32 -3.72 -21.61
CA ASP A 170 -6.70 -3.31 -21.86
C ASP A 170 -7.61 -4.54 -21.89
N CYS A 171 -8.85 -4.36 -21.44
CA CYS A 171 -9.89 -5.37 -21.59
C CYS A 171 -11.08 -4.80 -22.37
N THR A 172 -12.12 -5.60 -22.54
CA THR A 172 -13.33 -5.19 -23.27
C THR A 172 -14.04 -4.04 -22.57
N ALA A 173 -14.18 -4.10 -21.24
CA ALA A 173 -14.89 -3.10 -20.46
C ALA A 173 -14.07 -1.84 -20.16
N TRP A 174 -12.75 -1.95 -20.00
CA TRP A 174 -11.90 -0.82 -19.58
C TRP A 174 -10.61 -0.66 -20.39
N LYS A 175 -10.25 0.60 -20.61
CA LYS A 175 -8.97 1.05 -21.19
C LYS A 175 -8.09 1.82 -20.19
N SER A 176 -8.62 2.06 -18.99
CA SER A 176 -7.93 2.74 -17.90
C SER A 176 -8.35 2.17 -16.55
N TRP A 177 -7.52 2.39 -15.54
CA TRP A 177 -7.79 2.03 -14.14
C TRP A 177 -7.79 3.27 -13.23
N ASP A 178 -8.47 3.19 -12.09
CA ASP A 178 -8.43 4.18 -11.01
C ASP A 178 -7.39 3.79 -9.95
N PHE A 179 -7.36 2.51 -9.60
CA PHE A 179 -6.39 1.92 -8.68
C PHE A 179 -5.73 0.69 -9.31
N TRP A 180 -4.46 0.45 -9.00
CA TRP A 180 -3.74 -0.74 -9.43
C TRP A 180 -3.10 -1.44 -8.23
N GLN A 181 -3.55 -2.66 -7.93
CA GLN A 181 -2.88 -3.60 -7.03
C GLN A 181 -1.70 -4.25 -7.76
N TYR A 182 -0.49 -3.84 -7.41
CA TYR A 182 0.72 -4.17 -8.17
C TYR A 182 1.60 -5.23 -7.48
N SER A 183 1.27 -5.63 -6.25
CA SER A 183 1.96 -6.68 -5.49
C SER A 183 1.06 -7.20 -4.37
N ASP A 184 1.21 -8.49 -4.05
CA ASP A 184 0.59 -9.23 -2.95
C ASP A 184 1.57 -9.54 -1.80
N SER A 185 2.81 -9.10 -1.96
CA SER A 185 3.98 -9.53 -1.19
C SER A 185 4.75 -8.32 -0.65
N GLY A 186 4.03 -7.21 -0.45
CA GLY A 186 4.58 -6.00 0.11
C GLY A 186 4.94 -6.13 1.57
N TYR A 187 5.95 -5.37 1.98
CA TYR A 187 6.25 -5.12 3.39
C TYR A 187 5.83 -3.70 3.74
N VAL A 188 5.04 -3.55 4.82
CA VAL A 188 4.60 -2.26 5.35
C VAL A 188 4.73 -2.27 6.86
N ARG A 189 5.39 -1.25 7.42
CA ARG A 189 5.55 -1.13 8.88
C ARG A 189 4.18 -1.08 9.56
N GLY A 190 4.04 -1.86 10.63
CA GLY A 190 2.81 -1.97 11.40
C GLY A 190 1.91 -3.14 11.00
N ILE A 191 2.26 -3.87 9.94
CA ILE A 191 1.59 -5.10 9.52
C ILE A 191 2.57 -6.26 9.64
N GLY A 192 2.12 -7.36 10.23
CA GLY A 192 2.89 -8.60 10.24
C GLY A 192 2.75 -9.35 8.92
N GLY A 193 3.87 -9.78 8.34
CA GLY A 193 3.86 -10.54 7.09
C GLY A 193 3.62 -9.69 5.85
N ASN A 194 3.16 -10.34 4.79
CA ASN A 194 2.93 -9.73 3.48
C ASN A 194 1.60 -8.94 3.46
N VAL A 195 1.58 -7.87 2.67
CA VAL A 195 0.38 -7.07 2.41
C VAL A 195 0.30 -6.64 0.95
N ASP A 196 -0.93 -6.59 0.44
CA ASP A 196 -1.22 -6.09 -0.88
C ASP A 196 -0.89 -4.59 -1.00
N LEU A 197 -0.24 -4.23 -2.11
CA LEU A 197 0.20 -2.86 -2.39
C LEU A 197 -0.57 -2.28 -3.58
N ASN A 198 -1.13 -1.10 -3.35
CA ASN A 198 -1.93 -0.38 -4.31
C ASN A 198 -1.31 0.97 -4.66
N ILE A 199 -1.57 1.41 -5.88
CA ILE A 199 -1.30 2.78 -6.31
C ILE A 199 -2.53 3.40 -6.98
N TYR A 200 -2.83 4.65 -6.62
CA TYR A 200 -3.85 5.44 -7.28
C TYR A 200 -3.32 6.02 -8.60
N LYS A 201 -4.19 6.22 -9.59
CA LYS A 201 -3.79 6.78 -10.90
C LYS A 201 -3.17 8.16 -10.81
N GLY A 202 -3.52 8.94 -9.78
CA GLY A 202 -3.04 10.30 -9.55
C GLY A 202 -2.18 10.46 -8.30
N THR A 203 -1.72 11.70 -8.09
CA THR A 203 -0.98 12.11 -6.89
C THR A 203 -1.86 12.10 -5.64
N LEU A 204 -1.27 12.24 -4.45
CA LEU A 204 -2.01 12.38 -3.20
C LEU A 204 -3.00 13.56 -3.23
N VAL A 205 -2.59 14.71 -3.79
CA VAL A 205 -3.45 15.89 -3.89
C VAL A 205 -4.67 15.59 -4.76
N GLN A 206 -4.48 14.90 -5.89
CA GLN A 206 -5.58 14.48 -6.75
C GLN A 206 -6.50 13.47 -6.04
N LEU A 207 -5.94 12.51 -5.30
CA LEU A 207 -6.72 11.55 -4.51
C LEU A 207 -7.63 12.28 -3.50
N ILE A 208 -7.07 13.20 -2.71
CA ILE A 208 -7.81 13.96 -1.70
C ILE A 208 -8.84 14.88 -2.37
N SER A 209 -8.50 15.50 -3.50
CA SER A 209 -9.46 16.33 -4.25
C SER A 209 -10.66 15.50 -4.76
N THR A 210 -10.41 14.26 -5.20
CA THR A 210 -11.46 13.38 -5.74
C THR A 210 -12.29 12.70 -4.65
N TYR A 211 -11.67 12.22 -3.57
CA TYR A 211 -12.33 11.35 -2.57
C TYR A 211 -12.29 11.89 -1.14
N GLY A 212 -11.42 12.86 -0.86
CA GLY A 212 -11.35 13.46 0.46
C GLY A 212 -12.64 14.20 0.77
N LYS A 213 -13.34 13.79 1.82
CA LYS A 213 -14.48 14.57 2.31
C LYS A 213 -13.97 15.92 2.78
N LYS A 214 -14.61 16.99 2.31
CA LYS A 214 -14.47 18.30 2.95
C LYS A 214 -14.85 18.14 4.43
N PRO A 215 -14.15 18.80 5.37
CA PRO A 215 -14.58 18.81 6.76
C PRO A 215 -16.06 19.22 6.81
N GLU A 216 -16.89 18.45 7.51
CA GLU A 216 -18.30 18.77 7.70
C GLU A 216 -18.42 20.20 8.25
N GLU A 217 -19.01 21.10 7.45
CA GLU A 217 -19.57 22.33 7.98
C GLU A 217 -20.70 21.93 8.92
N LYS A 218 -20.56 22.30 10.20
CA LYS A 218 -21.69 22.22 11.14
C LYS A 218 -22.88 22.93 10.50
N PRO A 219 -24.11 22.40 10.63
CA PRO A 219 -25.26 23.01 9.99
C PRO A 219 -25.50 24.39 10.59
N THR A 220 -25.12 25.44 9.85
CA THR A 220 -25.62 26.79 10.09
C THR A 220 -26.92 26.91 9.32
N ASP A 221 -28.01 26.80 10.05
CA ASP A 221 -29.32 27.29 9.63
C ASP A 221 -29.20 28.79 9.31
N LYS A 222 -28.92 29.11 8.04
CA LYS A 222 -29.16 30.38 7.34
C LYS A 222 -28.67 30.25 5.89
N GLY A 223 -29.60 30.33 4.94
CA GLY A 223 -29.33 30.19 3.52
C GLY A 223 -28.39 31.28 2.97
N ASP A 224 -27.65 30.90 1.91
CA ASP A 224 -26.97 31.71 0.90
C ASP A 224 -26.83 33.21 1.19
N GLU A 225 -26.07 33.58 2.22
CA GLU A 225 -25.46 34.91 2.28
C GLU A 225 -24.09 34.83 1.61
N PRO A 226 -23.75 35.77 0.70
CA PRO A 226 -22.42 35.81 0.11
C PRO A 226 -21.37 35.98 1.21
N MET A 227 -20.26 35.22 1.10
CA MET A 227 -19.15 35.25 2.07
C MET A 227 -18.86 36.68 2.53
N THR A 228 -18.86 36.89 3.84
CA THR A 228 -18.50 38.17 4.44
C THR A 228 -17.08 38.56 4.01
N ALA A 229 -16.77 39.86 4.04
CA ALA A 229 -15.44 40.34 3.67
C ALA A 229 -14.34 39.71 4.55
N GLU A 230 -14.69 39.42 5.80
CA GLU A 230 -13.87 38.75 6.80
C GLU A 230 -13.62 37.28 6.44
N GLU A 231 -14.65 36.53 6.03
CA GLU A 231 -14.51 35.14 5.60
C GLU A 231 -13.73 35.01 4.31
N LYS A 232 -13.94 35.91 3.34
CA LYS A 232 -13.16 35.94 2.10
C LYS A 232 -11.68 36.21 2.38
N LYS A 233 -11.39 37.10 3.32
CA LYS A 233 -10.02 37.38 3.76
C LYS A 233 -9.40 36.19 4.50
N ALA A 234 -10.17 35.51 5.34
CA ALA A 234 -9.71 34.30 6.05
C ALA A 234 -9.43 33.15 5.06
N PHE A 235 -10.27 32.96 4.05
CA PHE A 235 -10.08 31.96 3.02
C PHE A 235 -8.82 32.23 2.18
N GLN A 236 -8.60 33.47 1.76
CA GLN A 236 -7.38 33.88 1.05
C GLN A 236 -6.12 33.69 1.91
N ALA A 237 -6.20 33.97 3.21
CA ALA A 237 -5.10 33.72 4.14
C ALA A 237 -4.81 32.22 4.30
N LEU A 238 -5.86 31.38 4.30
CA LEU A 238 -5.73 29.93 4.34
C LEU A 238 -5.11 29.38 3.04
N GLU A 239 -5.55 29.84 1.87
CA GLU A 239 -4.94 29.47 0.58
C GLU A 239 -3.46 29.84 0.54
N ALA A 240 -3.10 31.03 1.01
CA ALA A 240 -1.70 31.47 1.11
C ALA A 240 -0.89 30.56 2.05
N THR A 241 -1.48 30.15 3.18
CA THR A 241 -0.85 29.24 4.15
C THR A 241 -0.65 27.85 3.55
N VAL A 242 -1.65 27.31 2.87
CA VAL A 242 -1.56 26.01 2.19
C VAL A 242 -0.49 26.03 1.11
N LYS A 243 -0.41 27.10 0.31
CA LYS A 243 0.64 27.29 -0.68
C LYS A 243 2.03 27.31 -0.04
N ALA A 244 2.21 28.09 1.03
CA ALA A 244 3.47 28.15 1.76
C ALA A 244 3.87 26.81 2.38
N GLN A 245 2.90 26.03 2.88
CA GLN A 245 3.15 24.68 3.39
C GLN A 245 3.56 23.71 2.27
N ALA A 246 2.92 23.79 1.09
CA ALA A 246 3.29 22.97 -0.06
C ALA A 246 4.72 23.24 -0.52
N GLU A 247 5.12 24.51 -0.59
CA GLU A 247 6.50 24.92 -0.90
C GLU A 247 7.50 24.41 0.16
N ARG A 248 7.14 24.46 1.45
CA ARG A 248 7.97 23.93 2.53
C ARG A 248 8.12 22.41 2.46
N ILE A 249 7.07 21.68 2.09
CA ILE A 249 7.12 20.23 1.89
C ILE A 249 8.03 19.88 0.70
N ALA A 250 7.96 20.63 -0.39
CA ALA A 250 8.87 20.45 -1.52
C ALA A 250 10.33 20.65 -1.10
N ALA A 251 10.64 21.74 -0.39
CA ALA A 251 11.99 22.01 0.10
C ALA A 251 12.52 20.93 1.08
N LEU A 252 11.66 20.42 1.95
CA LEU A 252 12.01 19.31 2.85
C LEU A 252 12.26 18.01 2.09
N THR A 253 11.54 17.78 0.99
CA THR A 253 11.73 16.62 0.11
C THR A 253 13.10 16.68 -0.56
N ASP A 254 13.48 17.83 -1.10
CA ASP A 254 14.80 18.05 -1.70
C ASP A 254 15.92 17.87 -0.67
N SER A 255 15.74 18.42 0.54
CA SER A 255 16.70 18.26 1.64
C SER A 255 16.88 16.79 2.06
N ARG A 256 15.79 16.04 2.14
CA ARG A 256 15.81 14.60 2.43
C ARG A 256 16.60 13.83 1.36
N ASP A 257 16.42 14.15 0.09
CA ASP A 257 17.08 13.42 -1.00
C ASP A 257 18.57 13.75 -1.11
N LEU A 258 18.96 14.99 -0.80
CA LEU A 258 20.35 15.37 -0.59
C LEU A 258 20.98 14.63 0.60
N LEU A 259 20.27 14.53 1.73
CA LEU A 259 20.74 13.78 2.89
C LEU A 259 20.94 12.29 2.58
N LYS A 260 19.97 11.66 1.90
CA LYS A 260 20.11 10.26 1.44
C LYS A 260 21.35 10.08 0.57
N THR A 261 21.58 11.01 -0.37
CA THR A 261 22.75 10.96 -1.24
C THR A 261 24.06 11.09 -0.44
N SER A 262 24.10 11.97 0.55
CA SER A 262 25.24 12.15 1.45
C SER A 262 25.50 10.91 2.31
N ILE A 263 24.44 10.29 2.86
CA ILE A 263 24.52 9.04 3.63
C ILE A 263 25.12 7.93 2.76
N ASN A 264 24.61 7.73 1.54
CA ASN A 264 25.15 6.72 0.62
C ASN A 264 26.63 6.93 0.31
N LYS A 265 27.08 8.19 0.16
CA LYS A 265 28.51 8.52 -0.04
C LYS A 265 29.35 8.17 1.19
N VAL A 266 28.83 8.42 2.39
CA VAL A 266 29.51 8.06 3.65
C VAL A 266 29.59 6.54 3.78
N ASP A 267 28.49 5.81 3.56
CA ASP A 267 28.46 4.35 3.61
C ASP A 267 29.47 3.74 2.63
N THR A 268 29.53 4.26 1.39
CA THR A 268 30.51 3.80 0.40
C THR A 268 31.95 4.05 0.86
N ARG A 269 32.21 5.18 1.55
CA ARG A 269 33.53 5.47 2.12
C ARG A 269 33.86 4.54 3.28
N ILE A 270 32.90 4.26 4.15
CA ILE A 270 33.06 3.31 5.27
C ILE A 270 33.39 1.92 4.73
N GLN A 271 32.61 1.40 3.78
CA GLN A 271 32.88 0.10 3.15
C GLN A 271 34.27 0.04 2.52
N ARG A 272 34.72 1.11 1.86
CA ARG A 272 36.07 1.18 1.29
C ARG A 272 37.15 1.15 2.38
N ILE A 273 36.95 1.87 3.49
CA ILE A 273 37.88 1.88 4.62
C ILE A 273 37.96 0.49 5.26
N GLU A 274 36.81 -0.13 5.52
CA GLU A 274 36.73 -1.49 6.06
C GLU A 274 37.41 -2.50 5.13
N GLN A 275 37.25 -2.37 3.81
CA GLN A 275 37.95 -3.20 2.84
C GLN A 275 39.46 -2.94 2.80
N THR A 276 39.92 -1.68 2.93
CA THR A 276 41.36 -1.37 2.98
C THR A 276 42.06 -1.81 4.27
N GLN A 277 41.30 -2.06 5.35
CA GLN A 277 41.85 -2.59 6.60
C GLN A 277 41.94 -4.12 6.63
N LYS A 278 41.34 -4.82 5.66
CA LYS A 278 41.47 -6.27 5.53
C LYS A 278 42.72 -6.62 4.71
N MET A 279 43.81 -6.91 5.40
CA MET A 279 44.95 -7.61 4.80
C MET A 279 44.70 -9.13 4.80
N ASP A 280 44.80 -9.75 3.63
CA ASP A 280 44.82 -11.20 3.51
C ASP A 280 45.99 -11.78 4.33
N ILE A 281 45.75 -12.93 4.96
CA ILE A 281 46.80 -13.67 5.67
C ILE A 281 47.89 -14.05 4.65
N PRO A 282 49.13 -13.55 4.80
CA PRO A 282 50.20 -13.86 3.88
C PRO A 282 50.43 -15.37 3.81
N THR A 283 50.73 -15.90 2.63
CA THR A 283 50.90 -17.35 2.43
C THR A 283 51.91 -17.98 3.42
N TRP A 284 52.97 -17.24 3.77
CA TRP A 284 53.98 -17.70 4.73
C TRP A 284 53.48 -17.80 6.18
N ALA A 285 52.38 -17.13 6.54
CA ALA A 285 51.84 -17.07 7.89
C ALA A 285 50.65 -18.01 8.12
N LYS A 286 50.07 -18.59 7.06
CA LYS A 286 48.80 -19.33 7.12
C LYS A 286 48.80 -20.47 8.15
N GLU A 287 49.87 -21.29 8.19
CA GLU A 287 49.97 -22.38 9.17
C GLU A 287 50.03 -21.88 10.62
N ALA A 288 50.79 -20.82 10.87
CA ALA A 288 50.93 -20.25 12.21
C ALA A 288 49.62 -19.64 12.70
N VAL A 289 48.88 -18.96 11.81
CA VAL A 289 47.56 -18.40 12.13
C VAL A 289 46.54 -19.50 12.40
N SER A 290 46.52 -20.59 11.60
CA SER A 290 45.64 -21.74 11.85
C SER A 290 45.92 -22.42 13.19
N SER A 291 47.19 -22.55 13.57
CA SER A 291 47.59 -23.15 14.85
C SER A 291 47.21 -22.24 16.03
N ALA A 292 47.42 -20.93 15.89
CA ALA A 292 46.98 -19.92 16.85
C ALA A 292 45.45 -19.92 17.08
N LEU A 293 44.67 -20.12 16.01
CA LEU A 293 43.22 -20.22 16.08
C LEU A 293 42.79 -21.52 16.79
N ALA A 294 43.44 -22.64 16.47
CA ALA A 294 43.15 -23.94 17.07
C ALA A 294 43.48 -24.00 18.57
N THR A 295 44.48 -23.23 19.01
CA THR A 295 44.84 -23.08 20.43
C THR A 295 44.02 -22.00 21.15
N GLY A 296 43.21 -21.23 20.42
CA GLY A 296 42.35 -20.16 20.96
C GLY A 296 43.10 -18.87 21.33
N VAL A 297 44.36 -18.73 20.93
CA VAL A 297 45.17 -17.52 21.18
C VAL A 297 44.65 -16.33 20.38
N ILE A 298 44.02 -16.59 19.23
CA ILE A 298 43.28 -15.60 18.45
C ILE A 298 41.88 -16.14 18.12
N GLN A 299 40.92 -15.24 17.91
CA GLN A 299 39.53 -15.58 17.56
C GLN A 299 39.16 -15.20 16.13
N ASP A 300 39.80 -14.17 15.59
CA ASP A 300 39.63 -13.71 14.21
C ASP A 300 41.01 -13.75 13.51
N PRO A 301 41.17 -14.58 12.46
CA PRO A 301 42.41 -14.67 11.73
C PRO A 301 42.56 -13.57 10.66
N GLU A 302 41.54 -12.74 10.40
CA GLU A 302 41.56 -11.70 9.37
C GLU A 302 42.05 -10.33 9.89
N GLY A 303 42.57 -9.48 8.99
CA GLY A 303 42.84 -8.07 9.29
C GLY A 303 44.09 -7.77 10.12
N GLY A 304 44.96 -8.76 10.36
CA GLY A 304 46.25 -8.56 11.03
C GLY A 304 47.28 -7.80 10.19
N SER A 305 48.20 -7.08 10.84
CA SER A 305 49.36 -6.46 10.17
C SER A 305 50.46 -7.48 9.88
N TYR A 306 51.45 -7.12 9.04
CA TYR A 306 52.61 -8.00 8.79
C TYR A 306 53.37 -8.33 10.08
N ASP A 307 53.43 -7.40 11.04
CA ASP A 307 54.13 -7.63 12.31
C ASP A 307 53.35 -8.56 13.24
N PHE A 308 52.02 -8.45 13.24
CA PHE A 308 51.16 -9.42 13.92
C PHE A 308 51.37 -10.83 13.38
N TYR A 309 51.35 -11.02 12.06
CA TYR A 309 51.58 -12.34 11.46
C TYR A 309 53.02 -12.86 11.69
N ARG A 310 54.01 -11.95 11.77
CA ARG A 310 55.40 -12.32 12.07
C ARG A 310 55.50 -12.85 13.49
N LEU A 311 54.86 -12.18 14.44
CA LEU A 311 54.80 -12.62 15.83
C LEU A 311 54.17 -14.00 15.95
N LEU A 312 53.01 -14.22 15.32
CA LEU A 312 52.36 -15.54 15.32
C LEU A 312 53.27 -16.62 14.74
N THR A 313 53.99 -16.33 13.66
CA THR A 313 54.93 -17.29 13.05
C THR A 313 56.13 -17.58 13.95
N VAL A 314 56.62 -16.60 14.71
CA VAL A 314 57.69 -16.82 15.70
C VAL A 314 57.17 -17.71 16.83
N LEU A 315 55.98 -17.44 17.37
CA LEU A 315 55.36 -18.24 18.43
C LEU A 315 55.13 -19.69 17.98
N TYR A 316 54.58 -19.89 16.78
CA TYR A 316 54.37 -21.20 16.17
C TYR A 316 55.68 -21.97 16.03
N ARG A 317 56.73 -21.34 15.49
CA ARG A 317 58.07 -21.96 15.37
C ARG A 317 58.72 -22.29 16.71
N LYS A 318 58.29 -21.64 17.79
CA LYS A 318 58.74 -21.95 19.16
C LYS A 318 57.85 -22.98 19.86
N GLY A 319 56.80 -23.49 19.20
CA GLY A 319 55.86 -24.47 19.74
C GLY A 319 54.98 -23.89 20.86
N LEU A 320 54.79 -22.57 20.88
CA LEU A 320 54.00 -21.87 21.89
C LEU A 320 52.52 -21.76 21.51
N ILE A 321 52.22 -21.85 20.21
CA ILE A 321 50.90 -21.88 19.60
C ILE A 321 50.88 -22.82 18.41
#